data_AF-A0AAX6MTE7-F1
#
_entry.id   AF-A0AAX6MTE7-F1
#
_cell.length_a   1.000
_cell.length_b   1.000
_cell.length_c   1.000
_cell.angle_alpha   90.00
_cell.angle_beta   90.00
_cell.angle_gamma   90.00
#
_symmetry.space_group_name_H-M   'P 1'
#
loop_
_entity.id
_entity.type
_entity.pdbx_description
1 polymer ?
#
loop_
_entity_poly.entity_id
_entity_poly.type
_entity_poly.pdbx_seq_one_letter_code
_entity_poly.pdbx_strand_id
1 'polypeptide(L)'
;MKHPDTVKDLQVALRLKSYRYAEALVKVDDVREAFRLYMNRCLAAAGSLTRELPDWKEVDGYLQQLRLSFVVRSGQKTLREVVDEDCASKPYDLVPHVSMFALRIMDFLRTAEGSRYDVGLSPEVARHPDDVQFDRCIRILHLLGFLVNQDRELKRAREAEKIRDAIGDNWI
;
A
#
# COMPACT_ATOMS: atom_id res chain seq x y z
N MET A 1 9.00 10.44 2.94
CA MET A 1 7.66 11.11 2.88
C MET A 1 6.91 10.78 4.18
N LYS A 2 6.26 11.73 4.86
CA LYS A 2 5.54 11.39 6.12
C LYS A 2 4.21 10.71 5.78
N HIS A 3 3.99 9.49 6.28
CA HIS A 3 2.74 8.76 6.09
C HIS A 3 1.73 9.07 7.20
N PRO A 4 0.41 8.88 6.95
CA PRO A 4 -0.61 9.09 7.96
C PRO A 4 -0.49 8.12 9.13
N ASP A 5 -0.69 8.60 10.35
CA ASP A 5 -0.62 7.77 11.57
C ASP A 5 -2.02 7.46 12.13
N THR A 6 -2.97 8.39 11.97
CA THR A 6 -4.36 8.22 12.41
C THR A 6 -5.31 8.10 11.23
N VAL A 7 -6.51 7.55 11.46
CA VAL A 7 -7.56 7.50 10.43
C VAL A 7 -8.00 8.90 9.98
N LYS A 8 -7.90 9.89 10.88
CA LYS A 8 -8.14 11.31 10.53
C LYS A 8 -7.08 11.82 9.56
N ASP A 9 -5.81 11.53 9.82
CA ASP A 9 -4.72 11.89 8.90
C ASP A 9 -4.88 11.20 7.55
N LEU A 10 -5.31 9.92 7.57
CA LEU A 10 -5.57 9.15 6.36
C LEU A 10 -6.70 9.79 5.54
N GLN A 11 -7.79 10.19 6.19
CA GLN A 11 -8.90 10.87 5.53
C GLN A 11 -8.43 12.14 4.80
N VAL A 12 -7.60 12.96 5.44
CA VAL A 12 -7.04 14.18 4.86
C VAL A 12 -6.08 13.84 3.71
N ALA A 13 -5.16 12.91 3.93
CA ALA A 13 -4.14 12.52 2.96
C ALA A 13 -4.72 11.89 1.68
N LEU A 14 -5.83 11.18 1.80
CA LEU A 14 -6.57 10.59 0.67
C LEU A 14 -7.65 11.53 0.08
N ARG A 15 -7.91 12.66 0.74
CA ARG A 15 -9.00 13.61 0.41
C ARG A 15 -10.38 12.93 0.40
N LEU A 16 -10.63 12.02 1.33
CA LEU A 16 -11.91 11.31 1.43
C LEU A 16 -13.01 12.22 2.00
N LYS A 17 -14.25 11.97 1.58
CA LYS A 17 -15.43 12.77 1.95
C LYS A 17 -15.66 12.89 3.46
N SER A 18 -15.29 11.87 4.22
CA SER A 18 -15.44 11.86 5.67
C SER A 18 -14.52 10.84 6.33
N TYR A 19 -14.36 10.98 7.64
CA TYR A 19 -13.67 10.03 8.49
C TYR A 19 -14.22 8.60 8.35
N ARG A 20 -15.54 8.44 8.24
CA ARG A 20 -16.20 7.13 8.05
C ARG A 20 -15.77 6.44 6.75
N TYR A 21 -15.49 7.20 5.69
CA TYR A 21 -14.98 6.63 4.45
C TYR A 21 -13.56 6.09 4.62
N ALA A 22 -12.70 6.79 5.38
CA ALA A 22 -11.36 6.29 5.68
C ALA A 22 -11.41 5.01 6.52
N GLU A 23 -12.26 4.96 7.55
CA GLU A 23 -12.49 3.75 8.35
C GLU A 23 -13.04 2.58 7.51
N ALA A 24 -13.96 2.86 6.60
CA ALA A 24 -14.52 1.84 5.74
C ALA A 24 -13.48 1.32 4.74
N LEU A 25 -12.68 2.21 4.13
CA LEU A 25 -11.68 1.86 3.12
C LEU A 25 -10.68 0.82 3.64
N VAL A 26 -10.15 1.03 4.85
CA VAL A 26 -9.15 0.11 5.44
C VAL A 26 -9.74 -1.25 5.83
N LYS A 27 -11.08 -1.36 5.85
CA LYS A 27 -11.82 -2.60 6.12
C LYS A 27 -12.26 -3.32 4.85
N VAL A 28 -12.16 -2.70 3.67
CA VAL A 28 -12.52 -3.33 2.39
C VAL A 28 -11.65 -4.55 2.13
N ASP A 29 -12.25 -5.64 1.69
CA ASP A 29 -11.55 -6.92 1.50
C ASP A 29 -10.42 -6.81 0.46
N ASP A 30 -10.61 -6.12 -0.66
CA ASP A 30 -9.55 -5.88 -1.64
C ASP A 30 -8.33 -5.14 -1.05
N VAL A 31 -8.58 -4.15 -0.18
CA VAL A 31 -7.52 -3.39 0.48
C VAL A 31 -6.79 -4.27 1.50
N ARG A 32 -7.55 -5.01 2.31
CA ARG A 32 -7.00 -5.95 3.31
C ARG A 32 -6.20 -7.05 2.65
N GLU A 33 -6.69 -7.60 1.54
CA GLU A 33 -6.02 -8.67 0.80
C GLU A 33 -4.76 -8.17 0.11
N ALA A 34 -4.81 -7.01 -0.56
CA ALA A 34 -3.62 -6.38 -1.12
C ALA A 34 -2.55 -6.14 -0.04
N PHE A 35 -2.96 -5.66 1.13
CA PHE A 35 -2.05 -5.47 2.25
C PHE A 35 -1.53 -6.78 2.82
N ARG A 36 -2.38 -7.81 2.97
CA ARG A 36 -1.97 -9.14 3.44
C ARG A 36 -0.91 -9.75 2.51
N LEU A 37 -1.07 -9.62 1.20
CA LEU A 37 -0.10 -10.13 0.22
C LEU A 37 1.22 -9.36 0.27
N TYR A 38 1.17 -8.03 0.39
CA TYR A 38 2.34 -7.20 0.67
C TYR A 38 3.06 -7.69 1.93
N MET A 39 2.31 -7.91 3.01
CA MET A 39 2.85 -8.33 4.30
C MET A 39 3.43 -9.75 4.26
N ASN A 40 2.76 -10.74 3.68
CA ASN A 40 3.26 -12.11 3.63
C ASN A 40 4.60 -12.24 2.91
N ARG A 41 4.84 -11.39 1.91
CA ARG A 41 6.05 -11.45 1.10
C ARG A 41 7.18 -10.60 1.69
N CYS A 42 6.87 -9.42 2.25
CA CYS A 42 7.88 -8.55 2.88
C CYS A 42 8.23 -8.92 4.34
N LEU A 43 7.31 -9.48 5.13
CA LEU A 43 7.51 -9.72 6.58
C LEU A 43 8.32 -10.95 6.94
N ALA A 44 8.58 -11.87 6.00
CA ALA A 44 9.42 -13.03 6.29
C ALA A 44 10.88 -12.63 6.63
N ALA A 45 11.30 -11.41 6.28
CA ALA A 45 12.51 -10.81 6.82
C ALA A 45 12.20 -10.04 8.10
N ALA A 46 12.65 -10.55 9.25
CA ALA A 46 12.55 -9.89 10.56
C ALA A 46 13.15 -8.45 10.62
N GLY A 47 13.81 -7.97 9.56
CA GLY A 47 14.30 -6.59 9.41
C GLY A 47 13.51 -5.68 8.46
N SER A 48 12.43 -6.16 7.83
CA SER A 48 11.64 -5.36 6.86
C SER A 48 10.82 -4.24 7.53
N LEU A 49 10.37 -4.44 8.76
CA LEU A 49 9.48 -3.52 9.46
C LEU A 49 10.12 -2.18 9.82
N THR A 50 11.43 -2.04 9.77
CA THR A 50 12.14 -0.78 10.01
C THR A 50 12.53 -0.06 8.71
N ARG A 51 12.39 -0.70 7.55
CA ARG A 51 12.71 -0.08 6.27
C ARG A 51 11.68 1.00 5.91
N GLU A 52 12.18 2.11 5.40
CA GLU A 52 11.34 3.15 4.81
C GLU A 52 10.68 2.60 3.53
N LEU A 53 9.43 2.97 3.29
CA LEU A 53 8.77 2.63 2.04
C LEU A 53 9.45 3.39 0.89
N PRO A 54 9.62 2.76 -0.30
CA PRO A 54 10.11 3.47 -1.47
C PRO A 54 9.18 4.62 -1.82
N ASP A 55 9.75 5.69 -2.37
CA ASP A 55 8.95 6.80 -2.87
C ASP A 55 8.23 6.42 -4.18
N TRP A 56 7.30 7.27 -4.61
CA TRP A 56 6.56 6.99 -5.85
C TRP A 56 7.44 7.05 -7.09
N LYS A 57 8.54 7.82 -7.10
CA LYS A 57 9.43 7.90 -8.26
C LYS A 57 10.18 6.59 -8.46
N GLU A 58 10.60 5.94 -7.38
CA GLU A 58 11.20 4.60 -7.42
C GLU A 58 10.22 3.57 -7.97
N VAL A 59 8.98 3.58 -7.44
CA VAL A 59 7.90 2.68 -7.89
C VAL A 59 7.56 2.92 -9.36
N ASP A 60 7.37 4.18 -9.77
CA ASP A 60 7.02 4.53 -11.14
C ASP A 60 8.15 4.24 -12.12
N GLY A 61 9.41 4.53 -11.75
CA GLY A 61 10.59 4.20 -12.54
C GLY A 61 10.70 2.69 -12.79
N TYR A 62 10.48 1.88 -11.75
CA TYR A 62 10.44 0.42 -11.88
C TYR A 62 9.28 -0.04 -12.80
N LEU A 63 8.06 0.45 -12.56
CA LEU A 63 6.91 0.10 -13.41
C LEU A 63 7.09 0.55 -14.86
N GLN A 64 7.71 1.71 -15.10
CA GLN A 64 8.04 2.21 -16.43
C GLN A 64 9.05 1.30 -17.14
N GLN A 65 10.12 0.89 -16.46
CA GLN A 65 11.09 -0.07 -17.00
C GLN A 65 10.41 -1.38 -17.43
N LEU A 66 9.51 -1.91 -16.60
CA LEU A 66 8.77 -3.12 -16.93
C LEU A 66 7.80 -2.92 -18.10
N ARG A 67 7.11 -1.78 -18.19
CA ARG A 67 6.25 -1.45 -19.34
C ARG A 67 7.04 -1.39 -20.66
N LEU A 68 8.31 -1.01 -20.59
CA LEU A 68 9.21 -0.96 -21.75
C LEU A 68 9.86 -2.32 -22.06
N SER A 69 9.78 -3.28 -21.16
CA SER A 69 10.33 -4.63 -21.37
C SER A 69 9.67 -5.33 -22.55
N PHE A 70 10.43 -6.18 -23.24
CA PHE A 70 9.94 -6.91 -24.40
C PHE A 70 8.74 -7.80 -24.06
N VAL A 71 8.75 -8.48 -22.92
CA VAL A 71 7.68 -9.41 -22.51
C VAL A 71 6.33 -8.71 -22.31
N VAL A 72 6.33 -7.48 -21.79
CA VAL A 72 5.10 -6.68 -21.64
C VAL A 72 4.70 -6.06 -22.98
N ARG A 73 5.66 -5.50 -23.73
CA ARG A 73 5.37 -4.85 -25.03
C ARG A 73 4.88 -5.81 -26.11
N SER A 74 5.35 -7.05 -26.09
CA SER A 74 4.92 -8.12 -27.00
C SER A 74 3.60 -8.77 -26.57
N GLY A 75 3.05 -8.39 -25.40
CA GLY A 75 1.81 -8.96 -24.87
C GLY A 75 1.95 -10.40 -24.35
N GLN A 76 3.17 -10.92 -24.20
CA GLN A 76 3.41 -12.26 -23.65
C GLN A 76 3.00 -12.35 -22.18
N LYS A 77 3.18 -11.27 -21.42
CA LYS A 77 2.76 -11.14 -20.02
C LYS A 77 2.18 -9.76 -19.78
N THR A 78 1.20 -9.68 -18.91
CA THR A 78 0.73 -8.42 -18.34
C THR A 78 1.77 -7.84 -17.38
N LEU A 79 1.74 -6.51 -17.19
CA LEU A 79 2.60 -5.84 -16.21
C LEU A 79 2.45 -6.45 -14.81
N ARG A 80 1.22 -6.84 -14.42
CA ARG A 80 0.95 -7.48 -13.14
C ARG A 80 1.66 -8.83 -13.01
N GLU A 81 1.62 -9.68 -14.02
CA GLU A 81 2.28 -10.99 -13.98
C GLU A 81 3.79 -10.84 -13.81
N VAL A 82 4.41 -9.90 -14.52
CA VAL A 82 5.86 -9.64 -14.38
C VAL A 82 6.21 -9.14 -12.98
N VAL A 83 5.42 -8.24 -12.40
CA VAL A 83 5.63 -7.78 -11.02
C VAL A 83 5.40 -8.92 -10.02
N ASP A 84 4.46 -9.83 -10.27
CA ASP A 84 4.22 -10.99 -9.39
C ASP A 84 5.41 -11.96 -9.39
N GLU A 85 6.01 -12.19 -10.55
CA GLU A 85 7.25 -12.97 -10.69
C GLU A 85 8.43 -12.30 -9.97
N ASP A 86 8.57 -10.98 -10.08
CA ASP A 86 9.56 -10.22 -9.32
C ASP A 86 9.31 -10.31 -7.81
N CYS A 87 8.06 -10.23 -7.36
CA CYS A 87 7.71 -10.42 -5.95
C CYS A 87 8.10 -11.82 -5.45
N ALA A 88 7.91 -12.86 -6.28
CA ALA A 88 8.25 -14.23 -5.94
C ALA A 88 9.77 -14.47 -5.92
N SER A 89 10.50 -13.89 -6.87
CA SER A 89 11.95 -14.06 -7.01
C SER A 89 12.76 -13.14 -6.08
N LYS A 90 12.20 -12.00 -5.67
CA LYS A 90 12.82 -10.99 -4.81
C LYS A 90 11.94 -10.70 -3.59
N PRO A 91 11.76 -11.67 -2.66
CA PRO A 91 10.85 -11.51 -1.52
C PRO A 91 11.19 -10.33 -0.59
N TYR A 92 12.45 -9.88 -0.59
CA TYR A 92 12.92 -8.82 0.33
C TYR A 92 13.10 -7.44 -0.32
N ASP A 93 12.83 -7.31 -1.62
CA ASP A 93 12.92 -6.05 -2.34
C ASP A 93 11.56 -5.32 -2.27
N LEU A 94 11.53 -4.14 -1.64
CA LEU A 94 10.26 -3.43 -1.40
C LEU A 94 9.63 -2.91 -2.69
N VAL A 95 10.41 -2.56 -3.70
CA VAL A 95 9.88 -1.88 -4.89
C VAL A 95 8.88 -2.76 -5.65
N PRO A 96 9.16 -4.05 -5.97
CA PRO A 96 8.16 -4.95 -6.54
C PRO A 96 6.89 -5.13 -5.69
N HIS A 97 7.02 -5.31 -4.37
CA HIS A 97 5.84 -5.56 -3.51
C HIS A 97 4.96 -4.33 -3.36
N VAL A 98 5.56 -3.14 -3.22
CA VAL A 98 4.84 -1.87 -3.20
C VAL A 98 4.16 -1.62 -4.56
N SER A 99 4.85 -1.95 -5.65
CA SER A 99 4.28 -1.89 -7.00
C SER A 99 3.08 -2.82 -7.15
N MET A 100 3.17 -4.05 -6.67
CA MET A 100 2.06 -5.01 -6.69
C MET A 100 0.87 -4.52 -5.86
N PHE A 101 1.13 -3.98 -4.66
CA PHE A 101 0.10 -3.35 -3.84
C PHE A 101 -0.58 -2.22 -4.62
N ALA A 102 0.20 -1.32 -5.22
CA ALA A 102 -0.34 -0.19 -5.97
C ALA A 102 -1.18 -0.63 -7.18
N LEU A 103 -0.72 -1.63 -7.94
CA LEU A 103 -1.47 -2.22 -9.05
C LEU A 103 -2.80 -2.81 -8.60
N ARG A 104 -2.85 -3.48 -7.44
CA ARG A 104 -4.10 -4.05 -6.88
C ARG A 104 -5.07 -2.96 -6.45
N ILE A 105 -4.58 -1.93 -5.75
CA ILE A 105 -5.44 -0.81 -5.33
C ILE A 105 -5.95 -0.03 -6.54
N MET A 106 -5.12 0.19 -7.57
CA MET A 106 -5.57 0.84 -8.80
C MET A 106 -6.70 0.08 -9.50
N ASP A 107 -6.65 -1.25 -9.52
CA ASP A 107 -7.73 -2.06 -10.07
C ASP A 107 -8.98 -2.03 -9.20
N PHE A 108 -8.83 -2.11 -7.87
CA PHE A 108 -9.94 -1.93 -6.94
C PHE A 108 -10.64 -0.58 -7.20
N LEU A 109 -9.91 0.53 -7.33
CA LEU A 109 -10.48 1.86 -7.56
C LEU A 109 -11.25 1.97 -8.89
N ARG A 110 -11.01 1.08 -9.85
CA ARG A 110 -11.77 1.00 -11.12
C ARG A 110 -13.09 0.25 -11.00
N THR A 111 -13.32 -0.46 -9.89
CA THR A 111 -14.58 -1.16 -9.64
C THR A 111 -15.68 -0.19 -9.19
N ALA A 112 -16.94 -0.62 -9.28
CA ALA A 112 -18.08 0.17 -8.79
C ALA A 112 -17.92 0.50 -7.29
N GLU A 113 -17.46 -0.46 -6.48
CA GLU A 113 -17.20 -0.26 -5.06
C GLU A 113 -16.04 0.70 -4.82
N GLY A 114 -14.89 0.49 -5.47
CA GLY A 114 -13.69 1.27 -5.23
C GLY A 114 -13.80 2.73 -5.70
N SER A 115 -14.57 2.98 -6.75
CA SER A 115 -14.78 4.32 -7.30
C SER A 115 -15.31 5.33 -6.25
N ARG A 116 -16.04 4.87 -5.22
CA ARG A 116 -16.55 5.75 -4.14
C ARG A 116 -15.44 6.32 -3.25
N TYR A 117 -14.25 5.73 -3.29
CA TYR A 117 -13.06 6.18 -2.56
C TYR A 117 -12.09 6.99 -3.44
N ASP A 118 -12.33 7.06 -4.75
CA ASP A 118 -11.49 7.77 -5.71
C ASP A 118 -11.91 9.24 -5.85
N VAL A 119 -11.79 9.98 -4.75
CA VAL A 119 -12.31 11.37 -4.62
C VAL A 119 -11.47 12.40 -5.40
N GLY A 120 -10.45 11.96 -6.15
CA GLY A 120 -9.58 12.82 -6.96
C GLY A 120 -10.17 13.27 -8.30
N LEU A 121 -11.33 12.74 -8.71
CA LEU A 121 -11.99 13.05 -9.98
C LEU A 121 -13.00 14.22 -9.85
N SER A 122 -12.67 15.28 -9.10
CA SER A 122 -13.52 16.48 -9.16
C SER A 122 -13.36 17.13 -10.54
N PRO A 123 -14.44 17.26 -11.35
CA PRO A 123 -14.37 17.84 -12.70
C PRO A 123 -13.83 19.28 -12.71
N GLU A 124 -13.92 19.97 -11.57
CA GLU A 124 -13.60 21.38 -11.40
C GLU A 124 -12.08 21.66 -11.33
N VAL A 125 -11.26 20.62 -11.17
CA VAL A 125 -9.79 20.73 -11.12
C VAL A 125 -9.21 19.82 -12.22
N ALA A 126 -9.61 20.06 -13.47
CA ALA A 126 -9.00 19.41 -14.62
C ALA A 126 -7.54 19.88 -14.78
N ARG A 127 -6.64 19.29 -13.99
CA ARG A 127 -5.21 19.25 -14.27
C ARG A 127 -4.94 18.21 -15.37
N HIS A 128 -3.74 18.23 -15.93
CA HIS A 128 -3.34 17.27 -16.97
C HIS A 128 -3.68 15.84 -16.51
N PRO A 129 -4.14 14.92 -17.38
CA PRO A 129 -4.47 13.54 -17.00
C PRO A 129 -3.35 12.84 -16.21
N ASP A 130 -2.10 13.17 -16.54
CA ASP A 130 -0.89 12.66 -15.88
C ASP A 130 -0.78 13.14 -14.42
N ASP A 131 -1.17 14.39 -14.12
CA ASP A 131 -1.17 14.94 -12.76
C ASP A 131 -2.19 14.24 -11.86
N VAL A 132 -3.35 13.89 -12.43
CA VAL A 132 -4.41 13.15 -11.72
C VAL A 132 -3.95 11.73 -11.41
N GLN A 133 -3.30 11.06 -12.37
CA GLN A 133 -2.75 9.73 -12.17
C GLN A 133 -1.62 9.74 -11.14
N PHE A 134 -0.70 10.71 -11.21
CA PHE A 134 0.38 10.87 -10.24
C PHE A 134 -0.16 11.11 -8.83
N ASP A 135 -1.11 12.04 -8.66
CA ASP A 135 -1.72 12.34 -7.37
C ASP A 135 -2.45 11.10 -6.80
N ARG A 136 -3.17 10.33 -7.63
CA ARG A 136 -3.77 9.05 -7.21
C ARG A 136 -2.71 8.08 -6.67
N CYS A 137 -1.57 7.98 -7.33
CA CYS A 137 -0.52 7.05 -6.91
C CYS A 137 0.14 7.44 -5.59
N ILE A 138 0.35 8.75 -5.37
CA ILE A 138 0.81 9.27 -4.06
C ILE A 138 -0.19 8.91 -2.95
N ARG A 139 -1.49 9.04 -3.21
CA ARG A 139 -2.53 8.65 -2.24
C ARG A 139 -2.50 7.15 -1.93
N ILE A 140 -2.25 6.30 -2.93
CA ILE A 140 -2.07 4.86 -2.72
C ILE A 140 -0.89 4.57 -1.80
N LEU A 141 0.23 5.29 -1.94
CA LEU A 141 1.35 5.17 -1.00
C LEU A 141 1.03 5.68 0.41
N HIS A 142 0.21 6.73 0.55
CA HIS A 142 -0.30 7.14 1.86
C HIS A 142 -1.14 6.04 2.51
N LEU A 143 -1.99 5.34 1.74
CA LEU A 143 -2.76 4.21 2.23
C LEU A 143 -1.84 3.07 2.71
N LEU A 144 -0.84 2.69 1.90
CA LEU A 144 0.10 1.65 2.30
C LEU A 144 0.87 2.03 3.56
N GLY A 145 1.40 3.25 3.62
CA GLY A 145 2.15 3.75 4.77
C GLY A 145 1.33 3.77 6.05
N PHE A 146 0.06 4.19 5.96
CA PHE A 146 -0.87 4.10 7.09
C PHE A 146 -1.04 2.66 7.57
N LEU A 147 -1.30 1.70 6.66
CA LEU A 147 -1.49 0.29 7.01
C LEU A 147 -0.24 -0.31 7.65
N VAL A 148 0.95 0.03 7.15
CA VAL A 148 2.23 -0.35 7.75
C VAL A 148 2.39 0.22 9.16
N ASN A 149 2.05 1.50 9.37
CA ASN A 149 2.13 2.12 10.70
C ASN A 149 1.16 1.44 11.68
N GLN A 150 -0.07 1.12 11.25
CA GLN A 150 -1.03 0.39 12.08
C GLN A 150 -0.53 -1.01 12.46
N ASP A 151 0.05 -1.76 11.53
CA ASP A 151 0.63 -3.08 11.83
C ASP A 151 1.81 -2.99 12.80
N ARG A 152 2.67 -1.98 12.66
CA ARG A 152 3.78 -1.72 13.60
C ARG A 152 3.27 -1.47 15.01
N GLU A 153 2.27 -0.61 15.17
CA GLU A 153 1.67 -0.32 16.48
C GLU A 153 1.02 -1.57 17.09
N LEU A 154 0.30 -2.36 16.29
CA LEU A 154 -0.29 -3.62 16.74
C LEU A 154 0.77 -4.63 17.20
N LYS A 155 1.91 -4.73 16.51
CA LYS A 155 3.02 -5.60 16.93
C LYS A 155 3.67 -5.11 18.22
N ARG A 156 3.94 -3.80 18.34
CA ARG A 156 4.47 -3.20 19.57
C ARG A 156 3.56 -3.45 20.76
N ALA A 157 2.25 -3.29 20.59
CA ALA A 157 1.26 -3.55 21.64
C ALA A 157 1.29 -5.02 22.09
N ARG A 158 1.34 -5.97 21.14
CA ARG A 158 1.46 -7.41 21.44
C ARG A 158 2.76 -7.77 22.14
N GLU A 159 3.87 -7.15 21.78
CA GLU A 159 5.16 -7.36 22.44
C GLU A 159 5.14 -6.82 23.88
N ALA A 160 4.57 -5.63 24.09
CA ALA A 160 4.41 -5.05 25.42
C ALA A 160 3.50 -5.89 26.33
N GLU A 161 2.44 -6.48 25.77
CA GLU A 161 1.55 -7.41 26.48
C GLU A 161 2.30 -8.69 26.89
N LYS A 162 3.04 -9.33 25.96
CA LYS A 162 3.88 -10.49 26.26
C LYS A 162 4.91 -10.23 27.36
N ILE A 163 5.56 -9.06 27.34
CA ILE A 163 6.52 -8.67 28.38
C ILE A 163 5.82 -8.51 29.73
N ARG A 164 4.62 -7.90 29.74
CA ARG A 164 3.83 -7.73 30.97
C ARG A 164 3.42 -9.09 31.56
N ASP A 165 2.95 -10.01 30.74
CA ASP A 165 2.54 -11.35 31.16
C ASP A 165 3.76 -12.13 31.70
N ALA A 166 4.90 -12.08 31.00
CA ALA A 166 6.13 -12.73 31.45
C ALA A 166 6.68 -12.15 32.76
N ILE A 167 6.47 -10.85 33.04
CA ILE A 167 6.81 -10.24 34.33
C ILE A 167 5.80 -10.70 35.40
N GLY A 168 4.51 -10.71 35.10
CA GLY A 168 3.44 -11.12 36.03
C GLY A 168 3.54 -12.57 36.51
N ASP A 169 3.94 -13.49 35.62
CA ASP A 169 4.15 -14.91 35.93
C ASP A 169 5.41 -15.17 36.78
N ASN A 170 6.34 -14.21 36.86
CA ASN A 170 7.58 -14.34 37.62
C ASN A 170 7.44 -13.94 39.11
N TRP A 171 6.23 -13.61 39.57
CA TRP A 171 5.92 -13.23 40.96
C TRP A 171 4.98 -14.21 41.69
N ILE A 172 4.81 -15.43 41.16
CA ILE A 172 4.04 -16.52 41.81
C ILE A 172 4.97 -17.67 42.17
#